data_AF-A0A6J7BHJ9-F1
#
_entry.id   AF-A0A6J7BHJ9-F1
#
_cell.length_a   1.000
_cell.length_b   1.000
_cell.length_c   1.000
_cell.angle_alpha   90.00
_cell.angle_beta   90.00
_cell.angle_gamma   90.00
#
_symmetry.space_group_name_H-M   'P 1'
#
loop_
_entity.id
_entity.type
_entity.pdbx_description
1 polymer ?
#
loop_
_entity_poly.entity_id
_entity_poly.type
_entity_poly.pdbx_seq_one_letter_code
_entity_poly.pdbx_strand_id
1 'polypeptide(L)'
;MTRTLEDVLHGVTGVWEGTYAHHNPDGTLIEKYGSRQETRLIGEEWYERIIYTREGKEPEILDFRAKVRGNDMLFEDDDFMGRTHIVDEQTLMFPYYWKKNPDRTILETIHNLTGDYRTRVWQTFEHGAIVKLTLIEERRIPQDSPAARITEWF
;
A
#
# COMPACT_ATOMS: atom_id res chain seq x y z
N MET A 1 18.75 12.69 12.93
CA MET A 1 17.71 13.67 12.53
C MET A 1 16.49 12.86 12.17
N THR A 2 15.33 13.12 12.75
CA THR A 2 14.09 12.41 12.43
C THR A 2 13.71 12.71 10.98
N ARG A 3 13.51 11.67 10.15
CA ARG A 3 13.01 11.84 8.77
C ARG A 3 11.61 12.43 8.74
N THR A 4 11.33 13.26 7.74
CA THR A 4 10.00 13.79 7.46
C THR A 4 9.15 12.77 6.68
N LEU A 5 7.83 12.97 6.61
CA LEU A 5 6.97 12.18 5.71
C LEU A 5 7.44 12.26 4.27
N GLU A 6 7.87 13.44 3.82
CA GLU A 6 8.37 13.65 2.47
C GLU A 6 9.59 12.74 2.18
N ASP A 7 10.55 12.65 3.11
CA ASP A 7 11.71 11.75 2.99
C ASP A 7 11.30 10.28 2.85
N VAL A 8 10.29 9.87 3.63
CA VAL A 8 9.73 8.53 3.58
C VAL A 8 9.02 8.27 2.25
N LEU A 9 8.18 9.21 1.80
CA LEU A 9 7.42 9.10 0.56
C LEU A 9 8.35 9.04 -0.66
N HIS A 10 9.40 9.86 -0.69
CA HIS A 10 10.47 9.73 -1.69
C HIS A 10 11.11 8.33 -1.66
N GLY A 11 11.39 7.81 -0.47
CA GLY A 11 11.93 6.46 -0.27
C GLY A 11 11.02 5.33 -0.74
N VAL A 12 9.71 5.55 -0.86
CA VAL A 12 8.74 4.57 -1.37
C VAL A 12 8.25 4.83 -2.79
N THR A 13 8.44 6.04 -3.35
CA THR A 13 8.11 6.34 -4.76
C THR A 13 8.79 5.38 -5.73
N GLY A 14 8.12 5.02 -6.83
CA GLY A 14 8.63 4.12 -7.86
C GLY A 14 7.75 2.89 -8.07
N VAL A 15 8.34 1.88 -8.71
CA VAL A 15 7.67 0.61 -9.05
C VAL A 15 8.15 -0.48 -8.12
N TRP A 16 7.19 -1.24 -7.61
CA TRP A 16 7.38 -2.40 -6.74
C TRP A 16 6.66 -3.62 -7.32
N GLU A 17 7.33 -4.76 -7.34
CA GLU A 17 6.72 -6.04 -7.69
C GLU A 17 6.75 -6.99 -6.49
N GLY A 18 5.69 -7.75 -6.32
CA GLY A 18 5.52 -8.52 -5.10
C GLY A 18 4.40 -9.54 -5.15
N THR A 19 4.00 -9.97 -3.97
CA THR A 19 2.89 -10.91 -3.80
C THR A 19 1.99 -10.50 -2.65
N TYR A 20 0.70 -10.74 -2.80
CA TYR A 20 -0.29 -10.68 -1.75
C TYR A 20 -0.61 -12.10 -1.31
N ALA A 21 -0.52 -12.38 -0.01
CA ALA A 21 -0.90 -13.66 0.59
C ALA A 21 -1.96 -13.41 1.68
N HIS A 22 -3.19 -13.82 1.43
CA HIS A 22 -4.30 -13.71 2.39
C HIS A 22 -4.37 -14.95 3.27
N HIS A 23 -4.55 -14.75 4.55
CA HIS A 23 -4.63 -15.80 5.56
C HIS A 23 -5.85 -15.62 6.45
N ASN A 24 -6.36 -16.74 6.94
CA ASN A 24 -7.30 -16.76 8.06
C ASN A 24 -6.60 -16.22 9.33
N PRO A 25 -7.36 -15.82 10.37
CA PRO A 25 -6.78 -15.37 11.64
C PRO A 25 -5.86 -16.41 12.33
N ASP A 26 -6.02 -17.70 12.03
CA ASP A 26 -5.17 -18.79 12.52
C ASP A 26 -3.85 -18.96 11.73
N GLY A 27 -3.65 -18.16 10.68
CA GLY A 27 -2.48 -18.21 9.81
C GLY A 27 -2.60 -19.18 8.63
N THR A 28 -3.74 -19.85 8.45
CA THR A 28 -3.95 -20.72 7.28
C THR A 28 -4.06 -19.88 6.00
N LEU A 29 -3.27 -20.22 4.98
CA LEU A 29 -3.29 -19.54 3.68
C LEU A 29 -4.64 -19.76 2.97
N ILE A 30 -5.28 -18.68 2.57
CA ILE A 30 -6.50 -18.65 1.75
C ILE A 30 -6.11 -18.61 0.27
N GLU A 31 -5.24 -17.66 -0.09
CA GLU A 31 -4.77 -17.48 -1.46
C GLU A 31 -3.49 -16.65 -1.52
N LYS A 32 -2.73 -16.82 -2.60
CA LYS A 32 -1.53 -16.03 -2.92
C LYS A 32 -1.51 -15.67 -4.39
N TYR A 33 -1.18 -14.43 -4.72
CA TYR A 33 -1.11 -13.96 -6.10
C TYR A 33 -0.11 -12.82 -6.28
N GLY A 34 0.25 -12.54 -7.54
CA GLY A 34 1.23 -11.51 -7.87
C GLY A 34 0.65 -10.10 -7.80
N SER A 35 1.49 -9.13 -7.50
CA SER A 35 1.12 -7.71 -7.49
C SER A 35 2.22 -6.85 -8.09
N ARG A 36 1.80 -5.72 -8.67
CA ARG A 36 2.66 -4.62 -9.06
C ARG A 36 2.08 -3.33 -8.51
N GLN A 37 2.89 -2.55 -7.81
CA GLN A 37 2.50 -1.27 -7.28
C GLN A 37 3.35 -0.14 -7.86
N GLU A 38 2.69 0.91 -8.30
CA GLU A 38 3.28 2.10 -8.89
C GLU A 38 2.94 3.30 -8.01
N THR A 39 3.95 4.05 -7.59
CA THR A 39 3.77 5.19 -6.66
C THR A 39 4.52 6.41 -7.14
N ARG A 40 3.90 7.59 -7.01
CA ARG A 40 4.47 8.89 -7.38
C ARG A 40 4.05 9.97 -6.39
N LEU A 41 4.95 10.93 -6.19
CA LEU A 41 4.70 12.18 -5.47
C LEU A 41 4.94 13.34 -6.44
N ILE A 42 3.94 14.20 -6.65
CA ILE A 42 4.05 15.40 -7.50
C ILE A 42 3.56 16.60 -6.68
N GLY A 43 4.51 17.44 -6.23
CA GLY A 43 4.21 18.48 -5.25
C GLY A 43 3.62 17.84 -3.99
N GLU A 44 2.39 18.22 -3.65
CA GLU A 44 1.68 17.68 -2.47
C GLU A 44 0.68 16.56 -2.81
N GLU A 45 0.66 16.08 -4.06
CA GLU A 45 -0.28 15.07 -4.53
C GLU A 45 0.42 13.70 -4.63
N TRP A 46 -0.17 12.69 -3.98
CA TRP A 46 0.26 11.31 -4.01
C TRP A 46 -0.61 10.49 -4.96
N TYR A 47 0.05 9.68 -5.78
CA TYR A 47 -0.57 8.81 -6.76
C TYR A 47 -0.11 7.38 -6.51
N GLU A 48 -1.06 6.46 -6.44
CA GLU A 48 -0.79 5.04 -6.28
C GLU A 48 -1.67 4.24 -7.22
N ARG A 49 -1.08 3.25 -7.90
CA ARG A 49 -1.78 2.23 -8.68
C ARG A 49 -1.31 0.87 -8.22
N ILE A 50 -2.25 -0.02 -7.99
CA ILE A 50 -2.00 -1.42 -7.67
C ILE A 50 -2.62 -2.29 -8.76
N ILE A 51 -1.83 -3.22 -9.28
CA ILE A 51 -2.24 -4.20 -10.29
C ILE A 51 -2.10 -5.58 -9.65
N TYR A 52 -3.21 -6.31 -9.52
CA TYR A 52 -3.22 -7.69 -9.04
C TYR A 52 -3.30 -8.67 -10.20
N THR A 53 -2.43 -9.68 -10.17
CA THR A 53 -2.36 -10.72 -11.19
C THR A 53 -2.65 -12.06 -10.57
N ARG A 54 -3.84 -12.60 -10.88
CA ARG A 54 -4.31 -13.91 -10.42
C ARG A 54 -4.30 -14.88 -11.61
N GLU A 55 -3.94 -16.14 -11.37
CA GLU A 55 -3.90 -17.15 -12.42
C GLU A 55 -5.27 -17.30 -13.10
N GLY A 56 -5.29 -17.25 -14.43
CA GLY A 56 -6.51 -17.40 -15.22
C GLY A 56 -7.51 -16.25 -15.15
N LYS A 57 -7.13 -15.09 -14.59
CA LYS A 57 -7.98 -13.89 -14.52
C LYS A 57 -7.30 -12.70 -15.19
N GLU A 58 -8.12 -11.81 -15.73
CA GLU A 58 -7.65 -10.48 -16.14
C GLU A 58 -7.10 -9.71 -14.94
N PRO A 59 -6.07 -8.86 -15.14
CA PRO A 59 -5.53 -8.04 -14.06
C PRO A 59 -6.58 -7.12 -13.44
N GLU A 60 -6.63 -7.10 -12.12
CA GLU A 60 -7.45 -6.15 -11.37
C GLU A 60 -6.62 -4.90 -11.07
N ILE A 61 -7.16 -3.71 -11.34
CA ILE A 61 -6.46 -2.44 -11.19
C ILE A 61 -7.20 -1.57 -10.18
N LEU A 62 -6.48 -1.08 -9.18
CA LEU A 62 -6.95 -0.08 -8.22
C LEU A 62 -6.09 1.16 -8.31
N ASP A 63 -6.73 2.32 -8.35
CA ASP A 63 -6.08 3.63 -8.32
C ASP A 63 -6.46 4.38 -7.05
N PHE A 64 -5.46 4.91 -6.36
CA PHE A 64 -5.62 5.72 -5.18
C PHE A 64 -4.97 7.09 -5.36
N ARG A 65 -5.56 8.08 -4.69
CA ARG A 65 -5.07 9.47 -4.65
C ARG A 65 -5.07 9.94 -3.20
N ALA A 66 -4.05 10.68 -2.83
CA ALA A 66 -3.97 11.30 -1.52
C ALA A 66 -3.29 12.66 -1.56
N LYS A 67 -3.58 13.47 -0.54
CA LYS A 67 -2.91 14.75 -0.32
C LYS A 67 -1.93 14.64 0.82
N VAL A 68 -0.70 15.10 0.58
CA VAL A 68 0.35 15.22 1.59
C VAL A 68 0.27 16.62 2.20
N ARG A 69 0.17 16.71 3.52
CA ARG A 69 0.13 17.97 4.27
C ARG A 69 0.92 17.82 5.56
N GLY A 70 2.07 18.47 5.65
CA GLY A 70 2.96 18.34 6.80
C GLY A 70 3.41 16.88 6.98
N ASN A 71 2.99 16.25 8.08
CA ASN A 71 3.34 14.87 8.39
C ASN A 71 2.20 13.87 8.19
N ASP A 72 1.14 14.27 7.49
CA ASP A 72 -0.01 13.43 7.16
C ASP A 72 -0.11 13.22 5.64
N MET A 73 -0.49 12.02 5.22
CA MET A 73 -1.00 11.73 3.87
C MET A 73 -2.43 11.21 4.00
N LEU A 74 -3.38 11.96 3.43
CA LEU A 74 -4.82 11.72 3.54
C LEU A 74 -5.38 11.20 2.20
N PHE A 75 -5.92 10.00 2.22
CA PHE A 75 -6.73 9.42 1.17
C PHE A 75 -8.19 9.71 1.48
N GLU A 76 -8.85 10.48 0.64
CA GLU A 76 -10.28 10.79 0.77
C GLU A 76 -10.89 10.97 -0.61
N ASP A 77 -11.79 10.05 -0.98
CA ASP A 77 -12.67 10.17 -2.15
C ASP A 77 -14.10 9.78 -1.77
N ASP A 78 -15.00 9.55 -2.73
CA ASP A 78 -16.40 9.21 -2.47
C ASP A 78 -16.61 7.84 -1.81
N ASP A 79 -15.67 6.90 -1.97
CA ASP A 79 -15.80 5.49 -1.58
C ASP A 79 -14.74 5.03 -0.55
N PHE A 80 -13.68 5.80 -0.33
CA PHE A 80 -12.51 5.41 0.46
C PHE A 80 -12.06 6.53 1.41
N MET A 81 -11.58 6.13 2.59
CA MET A 81 -11.01 7.02 3.60
C MET A 81 -9.82 6.33 4.27
N GLY A 82 -8.70 7.04 4.39
CA GLY A 82 -7.54 6.56 5.12
C GLY A 82 -6.53 7.66 5.41
N ARG A 83 -5.75 7.49 6.46
CA ARG A 83 -4.70 8.45 6.84
C ARG A 83 -3.44 7.73 7.26
N THR A 84 -2.30 8.05 6.68
CA THR A 84 -1.03 7.45 7.10
C THR A 84 -0.45 8.16 8.31
N HIS A 85 0.21 7.40 9.17
CA HIS A 85 0.95 7.89 10.32
C HIS A 85 2.37 7.32 10.28
N ILE A 86 3.37 8.20 10.42
CA ILE A 86 4.75 7.76 10.62
C ILE A 86 4.88 7.29 12.07
N VAL A 87 5.34 6.06 12.25
CA VAL A 87 5.70 5.53 13.55
C VAL A 87 7.17 5.85 13.83
N ASP A 88 8.03 5.56 12.87
CA ASP A 88 9.47 5.83 12.89
C ASP A 88 10.04 5.90 11.47
N GLU A 89 11.37 5.99 11.35
CA GLU A 89 12.07 6.10 10.05
C GLU A 89 11.94 4.86 9.14
N GLN A 90 11.47 3.73 9.68
CA GLN A 90 11.35 2.46 8.97
C GLN A 90 9.90 1.96 8.87
N THR A 91 8.95 2.63 9.54
CA THR A 91 7.59 2.12 9.73
C THR A 91 6.52 3.18 9.50
N LEU A 92 5.57 2.85 8.62
CA LEU A 92 4.32 3.58 8.41
C LEU A 92 3.14 2.73 8.88
N MET A 93 2.16 3.38 9.48
CA MET A 93 0.84 2.80 9.74
C MET A 93 -0.20 3.47 8.87
N PHE A 94 -1.14 2.69 8.35
CA PHE A 94 -2.21 3.17 7.50
C PHE A 94 -3.55 2.52 7.88
N PRO A 95 -4.28 3.11 8.84
CA PRO A 95 -5.68 2.80 9.03
C PRO A 95 -6.53 3.33 7.86
N TYR A 96 -7.38 2.48 7.30
CA TYR A 96 -8.32 2.86 6.26
C TYR A 96 -9.57 1.97 6.22
N TYR A 97 -10.59 2.42 5.49
CA TYR A 97 -11.82 1.68 5.24
C TYR A 97 -12.49 2.17 3.96
N TRP A 98 -13.37 1.33 3.40
CA TRP A 98 -14.28 1.73 2.32
C TRP A 98 -15.60 2.21 2.91
N LYS A 99 -16.11 3.37 2.47
CA LYS A 99 -17.32 4.00 2.99
C LYS A 99 -18.58 3.14 2.78
N LYS A 100 -18.58 2.26 1.78
CA LYS A 100 -19.66 1.28 1.52
C LYS A 100 -19.72 0.15 2.56
N ASN A 101 -18.64 -0.10 3.30
CA ASN A 101 -18.59 -1.11 4.35
C ASN A 101 -17.77 -0.57 5.54
N PRO A 102 -18.32 0.39 6.30
CA PRO A 102 -17.59 1.07 7.36
C PRO A 102 -17.30 0.15 8.57
N ASP A 103 -18.04 -0.95 8.73
CA ASP A 103 -17.80 -1.94 9.78
C ASP A 103 -16.56 -2.81 9.50
N ARG A 104 -16.09 -2.82 8.24
CA ARG A 104 -14.82 -3.44 7.84
C ARG A 104 -13.72 -2.39 7.77
N THR A 105 -12.78 -2.47 8.71
CA THR A 105 -11.61 -1.58 8.76
C THR A 105 -10.34 -2.37 8.55
N ILE A 106 -9.31 -1.70 8.04
CA ILE A 106 -8.00 -2.28 7.82
C ILE A 106 -6.98 -1.43 8.55
N LEU A 107 -6.12 -2.09 9.33
CA LEU A 107 -4.87 -1.51 9.80
C LEU A 107 -3.74 -2.12 9.00
N GLU A 108 -3.11 -1.29 8.18
CA GLU A 108 -1.91 -1.64 7.46
C GLU A 108 -0.66 -1.15 8.21
N THR A 109 0.35 -2.01 8.32
CA THR A 109 1.70 -1.65 8.79
C THR A 109 2.70 -1.94 7.68
N ILE A 110 3.53 -0.96 7.33
CA ILE A 110 4.52 -1.04 6.24
C ILE A 110 5.90 -0.86 6.85
N HIS A 111 6.81 -1.80 6.60
CA HIS A 111 8.17 -1.81 7.11
C HIS A 111 9.22 -1.77 6.00
N ASN A 112 10.44 -1.34 6.35
CA ASN A 112 11.62 -1.23 5.46
C ASN A 112 11.45 -0.17 4.37
N LEU A 113 11.09 1.05 4.77
CA LEU A 113 10.75 2.16 3.87
C LEU A 113 11.93 2.75 3.09
N THR A 114 13.16 2.33 3.39
CA THR A 114 14.39 2.93 2.84
C THR A 114 15.17 1.99 1.92
N GLY A 115 14.71 0.75 1.73
CA GLY A 115 15.41 -0.28 0.98
C GLY A 115 14.80 -0.59 -0.38
N ASP A 116 15.27 -1.69 -0.98
CA ASP A 116 14.72 -2.30 -2.19
C ASP A 116 13.75 -3.45 -1.90
N TYR A 117 13.50 -3.73 -0.63
CA TYR A 117 12.54 -4.71 -0.15
C TYR A 117 11.68 -4.08 0.93
N ARG A 118 10.37 -4.28 0.86
CA ARG A 118 9.43 -3.88 1.89
C ARG A 118 8.44 -5.00 2.19
N THR A 119 7.97 -5.00 3.43
CA THR A 119 6.93 -5.91 3.89
C THR A 119 5.77 -5.08 4.39
N ARG A 120 4.56 -5.50 4.05
CA ARG A 120 3.34 -4.89 4.57
C ARG A 120 2.46 -5.96 5.17
N VAL A 121 1.80 -5.63 6.27
CA VAL A 121 0.85 -6.51 6.93
C VAL A 121 -0.46 -5.77 7.05
N TRP A 122 -1.55 -6.39 6.60
CA TRP A 122 -2.90 -5.88 6.82
C TRP A 122 -3.58 -6.74 7.86
N GLN A 123 -4.10 -6.09 8.89
CA GLN A 123 -5.07 -6.67 9.80
C GLN A 123 -6.45 -6.15 9.40
N THR A 124 -7.30 -7.04 8.88
CA THR A 124 -8.69 -6.69 8.56
C THR A 124 -9.57 -7.01 9.76
N PHE A 125 -10.31 -6.02 10.21
CA PHE A 125 -11.26 -6.13 11.31
C PHE A 125 -12.69 -6.04 10.79
N GLU A 126 -13.58 -6.83 11.36
CA GLU A 126 -15.03 -6.64 11.24
C GLU A 126 -15.65 -6.76 12.63
N HIS A 127 -16.52 -5.80 12.99
CA HIS A 127 -17.17 -5.76 14.31
C HIS A 127 -16.16 -5.87 15.48
N GLY A 128 -14.96 -5.32 15.31
CA GLY A 128 -13.89 -5.32 16.32
C GLY A 128 -13.04 -6.59 16.41
N ALA A 129 -13.33 -7.63 15.62
CA ALA A 129 -12.54 -8.86 15.58
C ALA A 129 -11.69 -8.94 14.31
N ILE A 130 -10.48 -9.51 14.40
CA ILE A 130 -9.67 -9.79 13.21
C ILE A 130 -10.33 -10.93 12.43
N VAL A 131 -10.61 -10.68 11.15
CA VAL A 131 -11.22 -11.68 10.25
C VAL A 131 -10.28 -12.14 9.14
N LYS A 132 -9.22 -11.38 8.84
CA LYS A 132 -8.25 -11.72 7.79
C LYS A 132 -6.91 -11.04 8.06
N LEU A 133 -5.84 -11.75 7.74
CA LEU A 133 -4.48 -11.22 7.67
C LEU A 133 -4.02 -11.20 6.22
N THR A 134 -3.31 -10.16 5.81
CA THR A 134 -2.64 -10.13 4.50
C THR A 134 -1.17 -9.86 4.70
N LEU A 135 -0.33 -10.75 4.20
CA LEU A 135 1.12 -10.55 4.11
C LEU A 135 1.46 -10.11 2.68
N ILE A 136 2.18 -9.00 2.58
CA ILE A 136 2.60 -8.42 1.31
C ILE A 136 4.11 -8.30 1.35
N GLU A 137 4.77 -8.90 0.36
CA GLU A 137 6.21 -8.80 0.19
C GLU A 137 6.50 -8.21 -1.18
N GLU A 138 7.31 -7.15 -1.22
CA GLU A 138 7.56 -6.38 -2.42
C GLU A 138 9.03 -6.05 -2.57
N ARG A 139 9.49 -6.06 -3.82
CA ARG A 139 10.82 -5.62 -4.23
C ARG A 139 10.72 -4.48 -5.22
N ARG A 140 11.59 -3.49 -5.02
CA ARG A 140 11.71 -2.33 -5.89
C ARG A 140 12.28 -2.76 -7.24
N ILE A 141 11.66 -2.30 -8.30
CA ILE A 141 12.23 -2.43 -9.65
C ILE A 141 13.29 -1.32 -9.82
N PRO A 142 14.54 -1.65 -10.21
CA PRO A 142 15.60 -0.67 -10.45
C PRO A 142 15.18 0.39 -11.47
N GLN A 143 15.49 1.66 -11.21
CA GLN A 143 15.02 2.79 -12.03
C GLN A 143 15.50 2.75 -13.49
N ASP A 144 16.64 2.13 -13.75
CA ASP A 144 17.22 1.94 -15.08
C ASP A 144 16.56 0.79 -15.86
N SER A 145 15.73 -0.03 -15.21
CA SER A 145 14.95 -1.08 -15.85
C SER A 145 13.82 -0.49 -16.70
N PRO A 146 13.58 -1.00 -17.93
CA PRO A 146 12.39 -0.66 -18.69
C PRO A 146 11.08 -0.92 -17.93
N ALA A 147 11.09 -1.90 -17.02
CA ALA A 147 9.93 -2.24 -16.19
C ALA A 147 9.68 -1.25 -15.03
N ALA A 148 10.62 -0.33 -14.74
CA ALA A 148 10.41 0.76 -13.78
C ALA A 148 9.67 1.96 -14.37
N ARG A 149 9.34 1.92 -15.67
CA ARG A 149 8.49 2.93 -16.29
C ARG A 149 7.12 2.87 -15.64
N ILE A 150 6.80 3.93 -14.91
CA ILE A 150 5.46 4.14 -14.44
C ILE A 150 4.65 4.63 -15.63
N THR A 151 3.59 3.92 -15.90
CA THR A 151 2.69 4.14 -17.04
C THR A 151 1.95 5.47 -16.90
N GLU A 152 1.71 6.16 -18.02
CA GLU A 152 1.05 7.45 -18.02
C GLU A 152 -0.45 7.24 -17.81
N TRP A 153 -0.89 7.38 -16.57
CA TRP A 153 -2.28 7.38 -16.16
C TRP A 153 -2.58 8.72 -15.52
N PHE A 154 -3.37 9.54 -16.19
CA PHE A 154 -3.90 10.82 -15.69
C PHE A 154 -5.39 10.87 -16.00
#